data_AF-A0A3B1D6W5-F1
#
_entry.id   AF-A0A3B1D6W5-F1
#
_cell.length_a   1.000
_cell.length_b   1.000
_cell.length_c   1.000
_cell.angle_alpha   90.00
_cell.angle_beta   90.00
_cell.angle_gamma   90.00
#
_symmetry.space_group_name_H-M   'P 1'
#
loop_
_entity.id
_entity.type
_entity.pdbx_description
1 polymer ?
#
loop_
_entity_poly.entity_id
_entity_poly.type
_entity_poly.pdbx_seq_one_letter_code
_entity_poly.pdbx_strand_id
1 'polypeptide(L)'
;PSLPDAEETESQPYLFDANIFDLIAALKKLLETAPPEMVAITRETLTVKDRMNLITEKLEGEKTLRFEDIFGDNHTPAQFIVTFLALLELLRLGVVKVYQENIFDQIWILRHETSDGVME
;
A
#
# COMPACT_ATOMS: atom_id res chain seq x y z
N PRO A 1 50.64 28.14 18.91
CA PRO A 1 49.17 28.21 19.00
C PRO A 1 48.55 27.15 18.08
N SER A 2 48.14 26.03 18.66
CA SER A 2 47.49 24.96 17.93
C SER A 2 46.10 25.43 17.49
N LEU A 3 45.79 25.27 16.21
CA LEU A 3 44.45 25.50 15.67
C LEU A 3 43.47 24.58 16.39
N PRO A 4 42.26 25.05 16.76
CA PRO A 4 41.24 24.15 17.27
C PRO A 4 40.83 23.21 16.13
N ASP A 5 40.77 21.92 16.46
CA ASP A 5 40.31 20.86 15.59
C ASP A 5 39.00 21.28 14.94
N ALA A 6 38.98 21.31 13.60
CA ALA A 6 37.75 21.47 12.86
C ALA A 6 36.91 20.22 13.14
N GLU A 7 35.98 20.32 14.08
CA GLU A 7 34.92 19.34 14.23
C GLU A 7 34.19 19.29 12.87
N GLU A 8 34.45 18.23 12.11
CA GLU A 8 33.63 17.80 11.00
C GLU A 8 32.24 17.56 11.59
N THR A 9 31.43 18.62 11.58
CA THR A 9 30.04 18.56 11.96
C THR A 9 29.39 17.71 10.87
N GLU A 10 29.27 16.40 11.11
CA GLU A 10 28.37 15.54 10.35
C GLU A 10 27.00 16.20 10.43
N SER A 11 26.67 16.96 9.39
CA SER A 11 25.43 17.70 9.30
C SER A 11 24.33 16.65 9.29
N GLN A 12 23.68 16.47 10.44
CA GLN A 12 22.56 15.57 10.57
C GLN A 12 21.57 15.91 9.46
N PRO A 13 21.07 14.90 8.71
CA PRO A 13 20.14 15.17 7.64
C PRO A 13 18.96 15.94 8.23
N TYR A 14 18.64 17.09 7.64
CA TYR A 14 17.42 17.82 7.97
C TYR A 14 16.26 16.94 7.50
N LEU A 15 15.70 16.17 8.44
CA LEU A 15 14.54 15.33 8.23
C LEU A 15 13.30 16.20 8.35
N PHE A 16 12.44 16.15 7.34
CA PHE A 16 11.14 16.83 7.34
C PHE A 16 10.04 15.81 7.56
N ASP A 17 8.93 16.24 8.16
CA ASP A 17 7.70 15.44 8.23
C ASP A 17 7.19 15.23 6.79
N ALA A 18 7.18 13.97 6.34
CA ALA A 18 6.71 13.60 5.01
C ALA A 18 5.21 13.31 5.04
N ASN A 19 4.45 13.92 4.14
CA ASN A 19 3.06 13.55 3.90
C ASN A 19 2.96 12.41 2.86
N ILE A 20 1.75 11.88 2.66
CA ILE A 20 1.52 10.74 1.76
C ILE A 20 1.95 11.03 0.30
N PHE A 21 1.80 12.27 -0.18
CA PHE A 21 2.20 12.66 -1.52
C PHE A 21 3.72 12.78 -1.67
N ASP A 22 4.41 13.20 -0.61
CA ASP A 22 5.88 13.27 -0.58
C ASP A 22 6.49 11.87 -0.67
N LEU A 23 5.91 10.89 0.03
CA LEU A 23 6.37 9.50 -0.03
C LEU A 23 6.09 8.85 -1.40
N ILE A 24 4.94 9.14 -2.01
CA ILE A 24 4.63 8.69 -3.38
C ILE A 24 5.60 9.31 -4.40
N ALA A 25 5.92 10.59 -4.26
CA ALA A 25 6.87 11.28 -5.13
C ALA A 25 8.30 10.73 -4.96
N ALA A 26 8.71 10.48 -3.71
CA ALA A 26 10.00 9.87 -3.40
C ALA A 26 10.13 8.47 -4.01
N LEU A 27 9.07 7.65 -3.91
CA LEU A 27 9.04 6.31 -4.50
C LEU A 27 9.11 6.35 -6.03
N LYS A 28 8.36 7.26 -6.68
CA LYS A 28 8.44 7.45 -8.15
C LYS A 28 9.86 7.80 -8.60
N LYS A 29 10.51 8.72 -7.89
CA LYS A 29 11.88 9.15 -8.19
C LYS A 29 12.89 8.02 -8.07
N LEU A 30 12.73 7.16 -7.05
CA LEU A 30 13.57 5.96 -6.88
C LEU A 30 13.41 4.98 -8.05
N LEU A 31 12.18 4.76 -8.52
CA LEU A 31 11.89 3.87 -9.64
C LEU A 31 12.47 4.36 -10.97
N GLU A 32 12.55 5.67 -11.19
CA GLU A 32 13.18 6.26 -12.38
C GLU A 32 14.70 6.06 -12.42
N THR A 33 15.33 5.89 -11.26
CA THR A 33 16.77 5.67 -11.14
C THR A 33 17.17 4.19 -11.09
N ALA A 34 16.20 3.29 -11.05
CA ALA A 34 16.45 1.86 -10.96
C ALA A 34 16.97 1.29 -12.30
N PRO A 35 18.02 0.46 -12.30
CA PRO A 35 18.51 -0.16 -13.53
C PRO A 35 17.43 -1.05 -14.17
N PRO A 36 17.38 -1.16 -15.51
CA PRO A 36 16.32 -1.88 -16.22
C PRO A 36 16.24 -3.37 -15.86
N GLU A 37 17.35 -3.97 -15.40
CA GLU A 37 17.37 -5.34 -14.87
C GLU A 37 16.71 -5.46 -13.49
N MET A 38 16.70 -4.40 -12.69
CA MET A 38 15.94 -4.35 -11.42
C MET A 38 14.42 -4.36 -11.70
N VAL A 39 13.99 -3.74 -12.82
CA VAL A 39 12.61 -3.78 -13.33
C VAL A 39 12.24 -5.15 -13.92
N ALA A 40 13.23 -5.98 -14.26
CA ALA A 40 13.03 -7.36 -14.73
C ALA A 40 13.13 -8.41 -13.60
N ILE A 41 13.92 -8.18 -12.54
CA ILE A 41 13.99 -9.03 -11.33
C ILE A 41 12.75 -8.82 -10.44
N THR A 42 12.04 -7.70 -10.61
CA THR A 42 10.65 -7.55 -10.17
C THR A 42 9.65 -8.48 -10.88
N ARG A 43 10.06 -9.51 -11.62
CA ARG A 43 9.14 -10.54 -12.14
C ARG A 43 8.45 -11.38 -11.06
N GLU A 44 8.80 -11.20 -9.79
CA GLU A 44 8.02 -11.65 -8.62
C GLU A 44 7.18 -10.50 -8.00
N THR A 45 6.91 -9.41 -8.73
CA THR A 45 6.24 -8.23 -8.16
C THR A 45 4.80 -8.50 -7.84
N LEU A 46 4.55 -8.48 -6.54
CA LEU A 46 3.29 -8.16 -5.93
C LEU A 46 2.85 -6.73 -6.31
N THR A 47 2.08 -6.55 -7.38
CA THR A 47 1.60 -5.21 -7.76
C THR A 47 0.35 -4.81 -6.97
N VAL A 48 0.04 -3.51 -6.92
CA VAL A 48 -1.23 -3.00 -6.39
C VAL A 48 -2.41 -3.66 -7.13
N LYS A 49 -2.30 -3.79 -8.45
CA LYS A 49 -3.34 -4.44 -9.28
C LYS A 49 -3.55 -5.90 -8.90
N ASP A 50 -2.48 -6.66 -8.66
CA ASP A 50 -2.60 -8.06 -8.23
C ASP A 50 -3.27 -8.17 -6.86
N ARG A 51 -2.98 -7.23 -5.95
CA ARG A 51 -3.66 -7.18 -4.65
C ARG A 51 -5.12 -6.75 -4.76
N MET A 52 -5.48 -5.86 -5.68
CA MET A 52 -6.88 -5.54 -5.95
C MET A 52 -7.64 -6.79 -6.41
N ASN A 53 -7.07 -7.55 -7.36
CA ASN A 53 -7.67 -8.80 -7.85
C ASN A 53 -7.84 -9.82 -6.73
N LEU A 54 -6.80 -10.02 -5.90
CA LEU A 54 -6.87 -10.93 -4.76
C LEU A 54 -7.99 -10.57 -3.78
N ILE A 55 -8.16 -9.28 -3.47
CA ILE A 55 -9.23 -8.81 -2.58
C ILE A 55 -10.59 -9.11 -3.20
N THR A 56 -10.79 -8.81 -4.49
CA THR A 56 -12.06 -9.05 -5.17
C THR A 56 -12.38 -10.54 -5.30
N GLU A 57 -11.40 -11.38 -5.61
CA GLU A 57 -11.56 -12.84 -5.70
C GLU A 57 -11.99 -13.45 -4.36
N LYS A 58 -11.36 -13.02 -3.25
CA LYS A 58 -11.79 -13.46 -1.91
C LYS A 58 -13.22 -13.02 -1.58
N LEU A 59 -13.62 -11.82 -2.02
CA LEU A 59 -14.97 -11.29 -1.82
C LEU A 59 -16.04 -11.94 -2.72
N GLU A 60 -15.65 -12.66 -3.79
CA GLU A 60 -16.59 -13.47 -4.56
C GLU A 60 -17.03 -14.73 -3.79
N GLY A 61 -16.11 -15.33 -3.02
CA GLY A 61 -16.41 -16.48 -2.16
C GLY A 61 -17.13 -16.11 -0.87
N GLU A 62 -16.88 -14.91 -0.34
CA GLU A 62 -17.41 -14.43 0.94
C GLU A 62 -17.94 -12.98 0.81
N LYS A 63 -19.18 -12.71 1.23
CA LYS A 63 -19.75 -11.35 1.14
C LYS A 63 -18.99 -10.30 1.98
N THR A 64 -18.22 -10.76 2.96
CA THR A 64 -17.49 -9.97 3.95
C THR A 64 -16.15 -10.63 4.24
N LEU A 65 -15.07 -9.85 4.33
CA LEU A 65 -13.70 -10.32 4.57
C LEU A 65 -13.00 -9.39 5.55
N ARG A 66 -12.20 -9.91 6.49
CA ARG A 66 -11.29 -9.05 7.28
C ARG A 66 -10.00 -8.81 6.50
N PHE A 67 -9.43 -7.61 6.59
CA PHE A 67 -8.22 -7.25 5.87
C PHE A 67 -7.05 -8.21 6.20
N GLU A 68 -6.94 -8.64 7.45
CA GLU A 68 -5.95 -9.58 7.93
C GLU A 68 -6.07 -10.97 7.27
N ASP A 69 -7.29 -11.38 6.91
CA ASP A 69 -7.58 -12.68 6.25
C ASP A 69 -7.16 -12.69 4.76
N ILE A 70 -6.73 -11.54 4.21
CA ILE A 70 -6.11 -11.47 2.87
C ILE A 70 -4.72 -12.12 2.88
N PHE A 71 -4.06 -12.12 4.03
CA PHE A 71 -2.68 -12.57 4.18
C PHE A 71 -2.64 -14.02 4.64
N GLY A 72 -1.65 -14.78 4.15
CA GLY A 72 -1.30 -16.08 4.71
C GLY A 72 -0.26 -15.96 5.83
N ASP A 73 0.26 -17.10 6.28
CA ASP A 73 1.16 -17.20 7.44
C ASP A 73 2.52 -16.50 7.24
N ASN A 74 2.97 -16.29 6.00
CA ASN A 74 4.27 -15.68 5.68
C ASN A 74 4.11 -14.39 4.86
N HIS A 75 3.82 -13.27 5.54
CA HIS A 75 3.68 -11.97 4.92
C HIS A 75 4.78 -11.00 5.35
N THR A 76 5.07 -9.99 4.51
CA THR A 76 6.06 -8.94 4.81
C THR A 76 5.38 -7.59 5.04
N PRO A 77 6.01 -6.64 5.76
CA PRO A 77 5.49 -5.28 5.90
C PRO A 77 5.15 -4.62 4.55
N ALA A 78 5.96 -4.87 3.52
CA ALA A 78 5.70 -4.37 2.17
C ALA A 78 4.40 -4.95 1.59
N GLN A 79 4.09 -6.23 1.84
CA GLN A 79 2.83 -6.82 1.39
C GLN A 79 1.62 -6.14 2.05
N PHE A 80 1.69 -5.81 3.35
CA PHE A 80 0.62 -5.06 4.02
C PHE A 80 0.39 -3.70 3.37
N ILE A 81 1.47 -2.94 3.14
CA ILE A 81 1.38 -1.61 2.55
C ILE A 81 0.76 -1.68 1.15
N VAL A 82 1.22 -2.59 0.29
CA VAL A 82 0.70 -2.72 -1.08
C VAL A 82 -0.77 -3.18 -1.09
N THR A 83 -1.15 -4.12 -0.23
CA THR A 83 -2.56 -4.56 -0.11
C THR A 83 -3.44 -3.46 0.45
N PHE A 84 -2.94 -2.65 1.38
CA PHE A 84 -3.68 -1.50 1.91
C PHE A 84 -3.90 -0.43 0.83
N LEU A 85 -2.88 -0.13 0.03
CA LEU A 85 -3.01 0.77 -1.13
C LEU A 85 -4.02 0.24 -2.14
N ALA A 86 -4.03 -1.08 -2.39
CA ALA A 86 -5.04 -1.72 -3.24
C ALA A 86 -6.46 -1.59 -2.67
N LEU A 87 -6.63 -1.75 -1.36
CA LEU A 87 -7.93 -1.55 -0.70
C LEU A 87 -8.41 -0.10 -0.82
N LEU A 88 -7.53 0.89 -0.62
CA LEU A 88 -7.86 2.30 -0.78
C LEU A 88 -8.30 2.63 -2.22
N GLU A 89 -7.65 2.01 -3.21
CA GLU A 89 -8.01 2.17 -4.61
C GLU A 89 -9.38 1.54 -4.93
N LEU A 90 -9.67 0.34 -4.42
CA LEU A 90 -10.99 -0.29 -4.56
C LEU A 90 -12.10 0.52 -3.90
N LEU A 91 -11.82 1.13 -2.75
CA LEU A 91 -12.74 2.03 -2.06
C LEU A 91 -12.97 3.31 -2.89
N ARG A 92 -11.91 3.88 -3.47
CA ARG A 92 -11.97 5.05 -4.37
C ARG A 92 -12.81 4.77 -5.62
N LEU A 93 -12.70 3.57 -6.17
CA LEU A 93 -13.48 3.11 -7.33
C LEU A 93 -14.93 2.71 -6.97
N GLY A 94 -15.26 2.64 -5.68
CA GLY A 94 -16.58 2.22 -5.21
C GLY A 94 -16.86 0.74 -5.44
N VAL A 95 -15.84 -0.11 -5.58
CA VAL A 95 -16.01 -1.57 -5.76
C VAL A 95 -16.27 -2.27 -4.42
N VAL A 96 -15.79 -1.67 -3.32
CA VAL A 96 -15.93 -2.21 -1.96
C VAL A 96 -16.43 -1.14 -1.00
N LYS A 97 -17.00 -1.58 0.11
CA LYS A 97 -17.24 -0.78 1.31
C LYS A 97 -16.33 -1.27 2.43
N VAL A 98 -15.88 -0.36 3.28
CA VAL A 98 -14.99 -0.66 4.40
C VAL A 98 -15.61 -0.17 5.70
N TYR A 99 -15.53 -0.98 6.76
CA TYR A 99 -16.01 -0.63 8.10
C TYR A 99 -14.92 -0.93 9.15
N GLN A 100 -14.82 -0.05 10.13
CA GLN A 100 -14.03 -0.23 11.36
C GLN A 100 -14.91 0.21 12.54
N GLU A 101 -14.85 -0.52 13.64
CA GLU A 101 -15.62 -0.17 14.85
C GLU A 101 -15.01 1.04 15.56
N ASN A 102 -13.68 1.02 15.78
CA ASN A 102 -12.91 2.15 16.28
C ASN A 102 -11.67 2.43 15.42
N ILE A 103 -10.99 3.54 15.71
CA ILE A 103 -9.71 3.88 15.09
C ILE A 103 -8.69 2.80 15.47
N PHE A 104 -7.99 2.26 14.47
CA PHE A 104 -6.99 1.19 14.59
C PHE A 104 -7.55 -0.21 14.91
N ASP A 105 -8.86 -0.40 14.87
CA ASP A 105 -9.47 -1.74 14.95
C ASP A 105 -9.40 -2.48 13.61
N GLN A 106 -9.85 -3.74 13.63
CA GLN A 106 -9.96 -4.60 12.45
C GLN A 106 -10.75 -3.93 11.32
N ILE A 107 -10.24 -4.12 10.10
CA ILE A 107 -10.81 -3.56 8.89
C ILE A 107 -11.68 -4.63 8.23
N TRP A 108 -12.99 -4.38 8.19
CA TRP A 108 -13.95 -5.20 7.48
C TRP A 108 -14.17 -4.69 6.07
N ILE A 109 -14.05 -5.57 5.09
CA ILE A 109 -14.21 -5.28 3.67
C ILE A 109 -15.44 -6.00 3.17
N LEU A 110 -16.33 -5.28 2.51
CA LEU A 110 -17.55 -5.82 1.93
C LEU A 110 -17.58 -5.50 0.45
N ARG A 111 -18.08 -6.44 -0.36
CA ARG A 111 -18.33 -6.17 -1.77
C ARG A 111 -19.41 -5.09 -1.89
N HIS A 112 -19.19 -4.10 -2.75
CA HIS A 112 -20.26 -3.19 -3.12
C HIS A 112 -21.15 -3.92 -4.13
N GLU A 113 -22.38 -4.22 -3.73
CA GLU A 113 -23.42 -4.65 -4.67
C GLU A 113 -23.73 -3.44 -5.57
N THR A 114 -23.08 -3.34 -6.72
CA THR A 114 -23.63 -2.54 -7.80
C THR A 114 -24.98 -3.18 -8.12
N SER A 115 -26.06 -2.43 -7.95
CA SER A 115 -27.38 -2.80 -8.44
C SER A 115 -27.34 -2.84 -9.98
N ASP A 116 -26.74 -3.89 -10.53
CA ASP A 116 -26.93 -4.32 -11.91
C ASP A 116 -28.22 -5.15 -11.94
N GLY A 117 -29.33 -4.48 -12.27
CA GLY A 117 -30.59 -5.14 -12.58
C GLY A 117 -31.79 -4.63 -11.78
N VAL A 118 -32.21 -3.38 -12.01
CA VAL A 118 -33.65 -3.09 -12.05
C VAL A 118 -33.98 -2.76 -13.49
N MET A 119 -34.65 -3.70 -14.15
CA MET A 119 -35.67 -3.53 -15.21
C MET A 119 -35.86 -4.86 -15.95
N GLU A 120 -36.70 -5.74 -15.39
CA GLU A 120 -37.90 -6.29 -16.06
C GLU A 120 -38.88 -6.83 -15.01
#